data_AF-A0A1Y3AS84-F1
#
_entry.id   AF-A0A1Y3AS84-F1
#
_cell.length_a   1.000
_cell.length_b   1.000
_cell.length_c   1.000
_cell.angle_alpha   90.00
_cell.angle_beta   90.00
_cell.angle_gamma   90.00
#
_symmetry.space_group_name_H-M   'P 1'
#
loop_
_entity.id
_entity.type
_entity.pdbx_description
1 polymer ?
#
loop_
_entity_poly.entity_id
_entity_poly.type
_entity_poly.pdbx_seq_one_letter_code
_entity_poly.pdbx_strand_id
1 'polypeptide(L)'
;MLPIIEPQIDLPYFFIGDDTYPLRTNLLRSYPERYITEQQKIFNYRINQARRVAEYSFGVLIDKFKCLNSTKFMPDNSDFIVLTCVLLYNMILTEEGFNYNQETFDTLRTTHIESSQKPKTKNNNPTFEAKRIRDIYAEYFCNAGSVQSNSIVVIQPTYTATII
;
A
#
# COMPACT_ATOMS: atom_id res chain seq x y z
N MET A 1 13.40 -10.51 21.39
CA MET A 1 13.26 -11.42 20.23
C MET A 1 11.89 -12.06 20.35
N LEU A 2 10.87 -11.50 19.68
CA LEU A 2 9.55 -12.15 19.60
C LEU A 2 9.51 -12.97 18.31
N PRO A 3 9.05 -14.22 18.34
CA PRO A 3 8.99 -15.07 17.17
C PRO A 3 7.96 -14.48 16.20
N ILE A 4 8.38 -14.26 14.97
CA ILE A 4 7.47 -13.99 13.86
C ILE A 4 6.73 -15.30 13.66
N ILE A 5 5.49 -15.37 14.14
CA ILE A 5 4.58 -16.47 13.84
C ILE A 5 4.26 -16.31 12.36
N GLU A 6 4.96 -17.04 11.50
CA GLU A 6 4.56 -17.16 10.10
C GLU A 6 3.14 -17.76 10.09
N PRO A 7 2.14 -17.07 9.54
CA PRO A 7 0.84 -17.67 9.37
C PRO A 7 1.00 -18.87 8.42
N GLN A 8 0.49 -20.04 8.85
CA GLN A 8 0.44 -21.31 8.10
C GLN A 8 -0.49 -21.26 6.87
N ILE A 9 -0.58 -20.10 6.22
CA ILE A 9 -1.43 -19.84 5.07
C ILE A 9 -0.53 -19.20 4.00
N ASP A 10 -0.13 -20.00 3.01
CA ASP A 10 0.58 -19.51 1.81
C ASP A 10 -0.35 -18.59 1.01
N LEU A 11 -0.29 -17.30 1.33
CA LEU A 11 -1.02 -16.25 0.65
C LEU A 11 -0.12 -15.62 -0.43
N PRO A 12 -0.51 -15.66 -1.73
CA PRO A 12 0.33 -15.19 -2.82
C PRO A 12 0.54 -13.67 -2.77
N TYR A 13 1.75 -13.18 -3.02
CA TYR A 13 1.98 -11.74 -3.13
C TYR A 13 1.10 -11.09 -4.22
N PHE A 14 0.56 -9.91 -3.91
CA PHE A 14 -0.33 -9.16 -4.80
C PHE A 14 0.05 -7.68 -4.81
N PHE A 15 -0.22 -7.04 -5.94
CA PHE A 15 -0.20 -5.59 -6.05
C PHE A 15 -1.50 -5.00 -5.53
N ILE A 16 -1.43 -3.80 -4.96
CA ILE A 16 -2.60 -3.03 -4.55
C ILE A 16 -2.89 -2.00 -5.64
N GLY A 17 -4.03 -2.15 -6.28
CA GLY A 17 -4.54 -1.22 -7.29
C GLY A 17 -5.61 -0.30 -6.72
N ASP A 18 -5.71 0.89 -7.30
CA ASP A 18 -6.87 1.74 -7.14
C ASP A 18 -8.08 1.20 -7.94
N ASP A 19 -9.20 1.91 -7.85
CA ASP A 19 -10.44 1.51 -8.51
C ASP A 19 -10.41 1.65 -10.04
N THR A 20 -9.39 2.30 -10.60
CA THR A 20 -9.19 2.46 -12.05
C THR A 20 -8.61 1.21 -12.69
N TYR A 21 -7.86 0.40 -11.92
CA TYR A 21 -7.33 -0.87 -12.41
C TYR A 21 -8.36 -1.99 -12.31
N PRO A 22 -8.38 -2.95 -13.26
CA PRO A 22 -9.23 -4.13 -13.15
C PRO A 22 -8.71 -5.09 -12.07
N LEU A 23 -9.62 -5.73 -11.34
CA LEU A 23 -9.25 -6.80 -10.40
C LEU A 23 -8.64 -7.99 -11.17
N ARG A 24 -7.44 -8.42 -10.77
CA ARG A 24 -6.71 -9.55 -11.36
C ARG A 24 -6.23 -10.50 -10.25
N THR A 25 -5.75 -11.68 -10.63
CA THR A 25 -5.19 -12.66 -9.69
C THR A 25 -3.93 -12.16 -8.98
N ASN A 26 -3.23 -11.19 -9.55
CA ASN A 26 -2.04 -10.55 -9.00
C ASN A 26 -2.25 -9.08 -8.61
N LEU A 27 -3.49 -8.55 -8.70
CA LEU A 27 -3.81 -7.15 -8.41
C LEU A 27 -5.14 -7.07 -7.67
N LEU A 28 -5.08 -6.76 -6.37
CA LEU A 28 -6.26 -6.53 -5.55
C LEU A 28 -6.70 -5.07 -5.62
N ARG A 29 -8.01 -4.86 -5.63
CA ARG A 29 -8.64 -3.54 -5.50
C ARG A 29 -9.84 -3.64 -4.57
N SER A 30 -10.29 -2.49 -4.08
CA SER A 30 -11.43 -2.39 -3.18
C SER A 30 -12.71 -3.03 -3.77
N TYR A 31 -13.61 -3.48 -2.89
CA TYR A 31 -14.99 -3.78 -3.26
C TYR A 31 -15.71 -2.48 -3.65
N PRO A 32 -16.60 -2.53 -4.66
CA PRO A 32 -17.41 -1.38 -5.02
C PRO A 32 -18.27 -0.95 -3.82
N GLU A 33 -18.30 0.35 -3.51
CA GLU A 33 -18.88 0.91 -2.27
C GLU A 33 -20.40 0.67 -2.08
N ARG A 34 -21.10 0.17 -3.09
CA ARG A 34 -22.55 -0.08 -3.03
C ARG A 34 -22.83 -1.45 -2.43
N TYR A 35 -23.65 -1.49 -1.38
CA TYR A 35 -24.14 -2.72 -0.73
C TYR A 35 -23.01 -3.65 -0.25
N ILE A 36 -22.04 -3.09 0.48
CA ILE A 36 -20.90 -3.83 1.03
C ILE A 36 -21.19 -4.43 2.40
N THR A 37 -20.69 -5.64 2.64
CA THR A 37 -20.74 -6.31 3.95
C THR A 37 -19.70 -5.73 4.92
N GLU A 38 -19.83 -5.99 6.23
CA GLU A 38 -18.83 -5.56 7.22
C GLU A 38 -17.42 -6.12 6.91
N GLN A 39 -17.33 -7.38 6.48
CA GLN A 39 -16.06 -7.98 6.03
C GLN A 39 -15.45 -7.21 4.85
N GLN A 40 -16.27 -6.81 3.87
CA GLN A 40 -15.81 -6.02 2.73
C GLN A 40 -15.41 -4.60 3.13
N LYS A 41 -16.06 -4.01 4.15
CA LYS A 41 -15.64 -2.72 4.73
C LYS A 41 -14.27 -2.81 5.37
N ILE A 42 -14.01 -3.84 6.17
CA ILE A 42 -12.70 -4.09 6.80
C ILE A 42 -11.63 -4.29 5.73
N PHE A 43 -11.92 -5.07 4.69
CA PHE A 43 -11.02 -5.23 3.55
C PHE A 43 -10.73 -3.89 2.87
N ASN A 44 -11.76 -3.13 2.52
CA ASN A 44 -11.62 -1.83 1.86
C ASN A 44 -10.80 -0.85 2.69
N TYR A 45 -11.03 -0.82 4.01
CA TYR A 45 -10.24 -0.02 4.94
C TYR A 45 -8.74 -0.36 4.84
N ARG A 46 -8.39 -1.64 4.84
CA ARG A 46 -6.98 -2.08 4.75
C ARG A 46 -6.33 -1.77 3.41
N ILE A 47 -7.05 -2.00 2.31
CA ILE A 47 -6.57 -1.65 0.97
C ILE A 47 -6.32 -0.15 0.86
N ASN A 48 -7.26 0.66 1.35
CA ASN A 48 -7.12 2.11 1.35
C ASN A 48 -5.98 2.58 2.27
N GLN A 49 -5.80 1.97 3.44
CA GLN A 49 -4.67 2.30 4.33
C GLN A 49 -3.33 1.99 3.67
N ALA A 50 -3.17 0.82 3.05
CA ALA A 50 -1.93 0.49 2.35
C ALA A 50 -1.64 1.47 1.20
N ARG A 51 -2.68 1.89 0.46
CA ARG A 51 -2.55 2.91 -0.58
C ARG A 51 -2.16 4.28 -0.03
N ARG A 52 -2.76 4.71 1.09
CA ARG A 52 -2.39 5.97 1.77
C ARG A 52 -0.93 5.99 2.17
N VAL A 53 -0.41 4.89 2.72
CA VAL A 53 1.01 4.78 3.09
C VAL A 53 1.90 4.91 1.84
N ALA A 54 1.55 4.25 0.74
CA ALA A 54 2.30 4.37 -0.51
C ALA A 54 2.28 5.81 -1.06
N GLU A 55 1.10 6.42 -1.18
CA GLU A 55 0.93 7.79 -1.68
C GLU A 55 1.64 8.83 -0.82
N TYR A 56 1.49 8.73 0.51
CA TYR A 56 2.20 9.60 1.44
C TYR A 56 3.72 9.49 1.29
N SER A 57 4.24 8.26 1.19
CA SER A 57 5.68 8.02 1.01
C SER A 57 6.20 8.66 -0.28
N PHE A 58 5.46 8.50 -1.38
CA PHE A 58 5.81 9.16 -2.65
C PHE A 58 5.69 10.68 -2.57
N GLY A 59 4.66 11.22 -1.90
CA GLY A 59 4.51 12.66 -1.68
C GLY A 59 5.71 13.26 -0.96
N VAL A 60 6.12 12.65 0.15
CA VAL A 60 7.31 13.07 0.90
C VAL A 60 8.58 13.02 0.04
N LEU A 61 8.74 11.96 -0.75
CA LEU A 61 9.89 11.84 -1.66
C LEU A 61 9.87 12.90 -2.76
N ILE A 62 8.72 13.22 -3.34
CA ILE A 62 8.57 14.26 -4.37
C ILE A 62 8.86 15.64 -3.80
N ASP A 63 8.37 15.93 -2.59
CA ASP A 63 8.59 17.20 -1.90
C ASP A 63 10.08 17.40 -1.56
N LYS A 64 10.76 16.33 -1.11
CA LYS A 64 12.20 16.35 -0.78
C LYS A 64 13.08 16.37 -2.04
N PHE A 65 12.76 15.53 -3.03
CA PHE A 65 13.54 15.32 -4.23
C PHE A 65 12.72 15.75 -5.45
N LYS A 66 12.82 17.04 -5.78
CA LYS A 66 12.15 17.65 -6.93
C LYS A 66 12.46 16.98 -8.27
N CYS A 67 13.54 16.19 -8.36
CA CYS A 67 13.78 15.35 -9.52
C CYS A 67 12.57 14.44 -9.78
N LEU A 68 11.92 13.83 -8.78
CA LEU A 68 10.77 12.95 -9.00
C LEU A 68 9.53 13.65 -9.58
N ASN A 69 9.47 14.98 -9.59
CA ASN A 69 8.38 15.77 -10.16
C ASN A 69 8.57 16.13 -11.65
N SER A 70 9.71 15.77 -12.26
CA SER A 70 9.97 16.12 -13.66
C SER A 70 9.63 14.97 -14.60
N THR A 71 8.88 15.27 -15.67
CA THR A 71 8.58 14.34 -16.77
C THR A 71 9.77 14.08 -17.71
N LYS A 72 10.96 14.57 -17.36
CA LYS A 72 12.15 14.58 -18.23
C LYS A 72 13.06 13.35 -18.10
N PHE A 73 12.76 12.39 -17.22
CA PHE A 73 13.59 11.19 -17.10
C PHE A 73 13.26 10.19 -18.20
N MET A 74 14.32 9.55 -18.71
CA MET A 74 14.15 8.35 -19.51
C MET A 74 13.60 7.24 -18.60
N PRO A 75 12.56 6.51 -19.04
CA PRO A 75 11.92 5.48 -18.22
C PRO A 75 12.90 4.37 -17.80
N ASP A 76 13.96 4.16 -18.57
CA ASP A 76 14.92 3.07 -18.37
C ASP A 76 15.66 3.14 -17.02
N ASN A 77 15.78 4.34 -16.43
CA ASN A 77 16.49 4.53 -15.15
C ASN A 77 15.56 4.92 -13.98
N SER A 78 14.23 4.89 -14.16
CA SER A 78 13.28 5.33 -13.13
C SER A 78 13.45 4.57 -11.82
N ASP A 79 13.69 3.27 -11.90
CA ASP A 79 13.77 2.40 -10.74
C ASP A 79 15.01 2.74 -9.90
N PHE A 80 16.16 2.98 -10.55
CA PHE A 80 17.38 3.40 -9.88
C PHE A 80 17.24 4.79 -9.25
N ILE A 81 16.56 5.72 -9.92
CA ILE A 81 16.34 7.07 -9.39
C ILE A 81 15.47 7.01 -8.14
N VAL A 82 14.35 6.29 -8.19
CA VAL A 82 13.45 6.12 -7.04
C VAL A 82 14.18 5.43 -5.90
N LEU A 83 14.91 4.34 -6.17
CA LEU A 83 15.68 3.61 -5.15
C LEU A 83 16.76 4.50 -4.50
N THR A 84 17.44 5.32 -5.30
CA THR A 84 18.45 6.26 -4.80
C THR A 84 17.81 7.32 -3.91
N CYS A 85 16.65 7.87 -4.30
CA CYS A 85 15.93 8.84 -3.47
C CYS A 85 15.49 8.23 -2.13
N VAL A 86 14.98 7.00 -2.14
CA VAL A 86 14.62 6.26 -0.91
C VAL A 86 15.84 6.03 -0.02
N LEU A 87 16.96 5.60 -0.61
CA LEU A 87 18.21 5.39 0.14
C LEU A 87 18.69 6.69 0.80
N LEU A 88 18.75 7.78 0.04
CA LEU A 88 19.17 9.09 0.54
C LEU A 88 18.21 9.61 1.61
N TYR A 89 16.90 9.43 1.43
CA TYR A 89 15.91 9.79 2.44
C TYR A 89 16.16 9.04 3.75
N ASN A 90 16.36 7.73 3.69
CA ASN A 90 16.64 6.91 4.87
C ASN A 90 17.95 7.31 5.56
N MET A 91 18.99 7.68 4.81
CA MET A 91 20.23 8.22 5.38
C MET A 91 19.99 9.53 6.14
N ILE A 92 19.24 10.46 5.55
CA ILE A 92 18.88 11.73 6.21
C ILE A 92 18.08 11.47 7.50
N LEU A 93 17.10 10.58 7.47
CA LEU A 93 16.32 10.23 8.66
C LEU A 93 17.18 9.64 9.78
N THR A 94 18.21 8.87 9.42
CA THR A 94 19.15 8.27 10.38
C THR A 94 19.98 9.34 11.07
N GLU A 95 20.47 10.33 10.33
CA GLU A 95 21.25 11.46 10.86
C GLU A 95 20.39 12.43 11.69
N GLU A 96 19.16 12.72 11.24
CA GLU A 96 18.24 13.63 11.93
C GLU A 96 17.54 13.00 13.14
N GLY A 97 17.70 11.69 13.37
CA GLY A 97 17.07 10.97 14.47
C GLY A 97 15.54 10.94 14.38
N PHE A 98 15.00 10.86 13.15
CA PHE A 98 13.58 10.98 12.90
C PHE A 98 12.80 9.83 13.55
N ASN A 99 11.88 10.15 14.44
CA ASN A 99 10.92 9.21 14.98
C ASN A 99 9.60 9.39 14.24
N TYR A 100 9.00 8.29 13.78
CA TYR A 100 7.61 8.29 13.30
C TYR A 100 6.72 8.79 14.44
N ASN A 101 6.35 10.08 14.36
CA ASN A 101 5.59 10.75 15.40
C ASN A 101 4.09 10.53 15.17
N GLN A 102 3.31 10.75 16.23
CA GLN A 102 1.85 10.62 16.20
C GLN A 102 1.23 11.43 15.04
N GLU A 103 1.80 12.60 14.73
CA GLU A 103 1.36 13.50 13.65
C GLU A 103 1.47 12.86 12.26
N THR A 104 2.54 12.08 12.00
CA THR A 104 2.67 11.30 10.75
C THR A 104 1.54 10.27 10.64
N PHE A 105 1.26 9.56 11.73
CA PHE A 105 0.18 8.58 11.78
C PHE A 105 -1.21 9.23 11.63
N ASP A 106 -1.41 10.41 12.22
CA ASP A 106 -2.67 11.14 12.14
C ASP A 106 -2.88 11.72 10.73
N THR A 107 -1.82 12.11 10.04
CA THR A 107 -1.86 12.51 8.62
C THR A 107 -2.28 11.32 7.74
N LEU A 108 -1.71 10.13 7.97
CA LEU A 108 -2.09 8.89 7.29
C LEU A 108 -3.54 8.44 7.59
N ARG A 109 -4.09 8.83 8.74
CA ARG A 109 -5.50 8.54 9.10
C ARG A 109 -6.47 9.51 8.46
N THR A 110 -6.11 10.79 8.41
CA THR A 110 -7.01 11.90 8.06
C THR A 110 -7.03 12.20 6.56
N THR A 111 -6.00 11.78 5.81
CA THR A 111 -5.95 11.92 4.35
C THR A 111 -7.11 11.15 3.70
N HIS A 112 -8.20 11.86 3.45
CA HIS A 112 -9.25 11.39 2.57
C HIS A 112 -8.70 11.35 1.17
N ILE A 113 -8.46 10.14 0.67
CA ILE A 113 -8.30 10.00 -0.76
C ILE A 113 -9.70 10.12 -1.34
N GLU A 114 -10.00 11.28 -1.91
CA GLU A 114 -11.19 11.45 -2.72
C GLU A 114 -11.19 10.36 -3.78
N SER A 115 -12.23 9.54 -3.78
CA SER A 115 -12.51 8.66 -4.91
C SER A 115 -12.83 9.57 -6.11
N SER A 116 -11.80 9.93 -6.88
CA SER A 116 -11.97 10.74 -8.09
C SER A 116 -13.06 10.11 -8.94
N GLN A 117 -13.96 10.94 -9.48
CA GLN A 117 -15.08 10.50 -10.31
C GLN A 117 -14.57 9.56 -11.42
N LYS A 118 -15.06 8.32 -11.38
CA LYS A 118 -14.49 7.19 -12.12
C LYS A 118 -14.76 7.31 -13.62
N PRO A 119 -13.73 7.26 -14.49
CA PRO A 119 -13.96 6.98 -15.90
C PRO A 119 -14.58 5.58 -16.04
N LYS A 120 -15.61 5.45 -16.87
CA LYS A 120 -16.21 4.14 -17.22
C LYS A 120 -15.17 3.30 -17.96
N THR A 121 -14.45 2.43 -17.27
CA THR A 121 -13.56 1.46 -17.90
C THR A 121 -14.38 0.45 -18.72
N LYS A 122 -13.93 0.18 -19.96
CA LYS A 122 -14.47 -0.88 -20.83
C LYS A 122 -14.49 -2.23 -20.09
N ASN A 123 -15.50 -3.05 -20.38
CA ASN A 123 -15.82 -4.36 -19.80
C ASN A 123 -14.60 -5.20 -19.37
N ASN A 124 -14.12 -5.01 -18.14
CA ASN A 124 -13.14 -5.86 -17.49
C ASN A 124 -13.84 -6.64 -16.38
N ASN A 125 -14.69 -7.60 -16.76
CA ASN A 125 -15.28 -8.50 -15.79
C ASN A 125 -14.15 -9.33 -15.15
N PRO A 126 -13.93 -9.23 -13.84
CA PRO A 126 -12.86 -9.99 -13.20
C PRO A 126 -13.17 -11.48 -13.24
N THR A 127 -12.12 -12.29 -13.40
CA THR A 127 -12.22 -13.74 -13.39
C THR A 127 -12.77 -14.23 -12.05
N PHE A 128 -13.38 -15.41 -12.04
CA PHE A 128 -13.83 -16.07 -10.82
C PHE A 128 -12.68 -16.19 -9.81
N GLU A 129 -11.50 -16.60 -10.29
CA GLU A 129 -10.33 -16.77 -9.43
C GLU A 129 -9.86 -15.46 -8.80
N ALA A 130 -9.85 -14.35 -9.54
CA ALA A 130 -9.48 -13.05 -9.00
C ALA A 130 -10.45 -12.60 -7.89
N LYS A 131 -11.75 -12.90 -8.02
CA LYS A 131 -12.75 -12.64 -6.96
C LYS A 131 -12.49 -13.53 -5.75
N ARG A 132 -12.26 -14.84 -5.97
CA ARG A 132 -11.97 -15.83 -4.93
C ARG A 132 -10.75 -15.42 -4.09
N ILE A 133 -9.65 -15.04 -4.73
CA ILE A 133 -8.44 -14.56 -4.05
C ILE A 133 -8.76 -13.34 -3.17
N ARG A 134 -9.49 -12.36 -3.70
CA ARG A 134 -9.90 -11.19 -2.91
C ARG A 134 -10.74 -11.57 -1.70
N ASP A 135 -11.69 -12.49 -1.87
CA ASP A 135 -12.56 -12.94 -0.79
C ASP A 135 -11.76 -13.70 0.31
N ILE A 136 -10.76 -14.50 -0.07
CA ILE A 136 -9.81 -15.14 0.87
C ILE A 136 -9.07 -14.06 1.70
N TYR A 137 -8.58 -13.00 1.06
CA TYR A 137 -7.94 -11.89 1.80
C TYR A 137 -8.91 -11.14 2.70
N ALA A 138 -10.15 -10.93 2.25
CA ALA A 138 -11.18 -10.30 3.07
C ALA A 138 -11.48 -11.13 4.32
N GLU A 139 -11.54 -12.45 4.19
CA GLU A 139 -11.70 -13.37 5.32
C GLU A 139 -10.47 -13.36 6.24
N TYR A 140 -9.26 -13.43 5.67
CA TYR A 140 -8.01 -13.36 6.43
C TYR A 140 -7.96 -12.11 7.31
N PHE A 141 -8.32 -10.94 6.76
CA PHE A 141 -8.30 -9.67 7.48
C PHE A 141 -9.32 -9.53 8.61
N CYS A 142 -10.37 -10.36 8.61
CA CYS A 142 -11.32 -10.47 9.70
C CYS A 142 -10.87 -11.47 10.79
N ASN A 143 -10.00 -12.41 10.44
CA ASN A 143 -9.58 -13.51 11.30
C ASN A 143 -8.09 -13.38 11.70
N ALA A 144 -7.23 -14.25 11.17
CA ALA A 144 -5.82 -14.35 11.52
C ALA A 144 -5.03 -13.05 11.27
N GLY A 145 -5.42 -12.28 10.26
CA GLY A 145 -4.87 -10.97 9.94
C GLY A 145 -5.57 -9.81 10.62
N SER A 146 -6.47 -10.04 11.59
CA SER A 146 -7.18 -8.97 12.31
C SER A 146 -6.20 -8.06 13.05
N VAL A 147 -6.42 -6.75 12.92
CA VAL A 147 -5.60 -5.69 13.47
C VAL A 147 -6.57 -4.67 14.04
N GLN A 148 -6.27 -4.09 15.21
CA GLN A 148 -7.12 -3.06 15.79
C GLN A 148 -7.23 -1.89 14.81
N SER A 149 -8.42 -1.29 14.68
CA SER A 149 -8.71 -0.25 13.69
C SER A 149 -7.82 1.00 13.76
N ASN A 150 -6.95 1.12 14.78
CA ASN A 150 -6.00 2.21 14.96
C ASN A 150 -4.53 1.83 14.68
N SER A 151 -4.21 0.57 14.39
CA SER A 151 -2.82 0.16 14.15
C SER A 151 -2.45 0.39 12.69
N ILE A 152 -1.54 1.33 12.46
CA ILE A 152 -0.82 1.41 11.18
C ILE A 152 0.27 0.34 11.26
N VAL A 153 0.18 -0.67 10.40
CA VAL A 153 1.26 -1.65 10.24
C VAL A 153 2.40 -0.94 9.54
N VAL A 154 3.33 -0.40 10.32
CA VAL A 154 4.60 0.07 9.79
C VAL A 154 5.44 -1.16 9.52
N ILE A 155 5.76 -1.40 8.24
CA ILE A 155 6.86 -2.29 7.89
C ILE A 155 8.11 -1.57 8.41
N GLN A 156 8.53 -1.92 9.62
CA GLN A 156 9.81 -1.46 10.14
C GLN A 156 10.86 -1.93 9.12
N PRO A 157 11.76 -1.05 8.64
CA PRO A 157 12.90 -1.49 7.86
C PRO A 157 13.73 -2.37 8.79
N THR A 158 13.55 -3.69 8.69
CA THR A 158 14.49 -4.62 9.27
C THR A 158 15.80 -4.36 8.56
N TYR A 159 16.76 -3.84 9.30
CA TYR A 159 18.16 -3.62 8.90
C TYR A 159 18.81 -4.96 8.52
N THR A 160 18.44 -5.50 7.38
CA THR A 160 19.17 -6.55 6.69
C THR A 160 19.29 -6.11 5.25
N ALA A 161 20.18 -5.14 5.05
CA ALA A 161 20.78 -4.87 3.76
C ALA A 161 21.58 -6.12 3.36
N THR A 162 20.92 -7.07 2.68
CA THR A 162 21.62 -8.05 1.86
C THR A 162 21.55 -7.52 0.44
N ILE A 163 22.54 -6.70 0.09
CA ILE A 163 22.89 -6.39 -1.29
C ILE A 163 23.41 -7.70 -1.88
N ILE A 164 22.81 -8.18 -2.97
CA ILE A 164 23.46 -9.09 -3.91
C ILE A 164 24.17 -8.22 -4.94
#